data_AF-A0A378B9G8-F1
#
_entry.id   AF-A0A378B9G8-F1
#
_cell.length_a   1.000
_cell.length_b   1.000
_cell.length_c   1.000
_cell.angle_alpha   90.00
_cell.angle_beta   90.00
_cell.angle_gamma   90.00
#
_symmetry.space_group_name_H-M   'P 1'
#
loop_
_entity.id
_entity.type
_entity.pdbx_description
1 polymer ?
#
loop_
_entity_poly.entity_id
_entity_poly.type
_entity_poly.pdbx_seq_one_letter_code
_entity_poly.pdbx_strand_id
1 'polypeptide(L)'
;MTVETRISRCRERIKEIEHKLAIERRLLSQLFAEEREQALKREAEANPEKELTHWQKVRHEEGMRMLNQLTKRSIENGTYEAIMKEWGKEMDEARKYGEYKDAMDKAHFWLERLK
;
A
#
# COMPACT_ATOMS: atom_id res chain seq x y z
N MET A 1 18.33 -55.48 18.18
CA MET A 1 17.90 -54.32 17.34
C MET A 1 18.98 -54.08 16.29
N THR A 2 18.66 -54.18 15.00
CA THR A 2 19.67 -54.10 13.93
C THR A 2 20.06 -52.65 13.64
N VAL A 3 21.19 -52.47 12.94
CA VAL A 3 21.65 -51.15 12.49
C VAL A 3 20.59 -50.47 11.61
N GLU A 4 19.94 -51.23 10.74
CA GLU A 4 18.87 -50.76 9.86
C GLU A 4 17.66 -50.24 10.65
N THR A 5 17.24 -50.95 11.71
CA THR A 5 16.15 -50.46 12.59
C THR A 5 16.51 -49.15 13.28
N ARG A 6 17.78 -48.98 13.68
CA ARG A 6 18.26 -47.73 14.30
C ARG A 6 18.29 -46.59 13.29
N ILE A 7 18.75 -46.84 12.07
CA ILE A 7 18.77 -45.84 10.98
C ILE A 7 17.35 -45.38 10.65
N SER A 8 16.40 -46.31 10.52
CA SER A 8 14.98 -45.96 10.25
C SER A 8 14.38 -45.10 11.35
N ARG A 9 14.58 -45.46 12.63
CA ARG A 9 14.14 -44.63 13.76
C ARG A 9 14.77 -43.23 13.77
N CYS A 10 16.06 -43.13 13.46
CA CYS A 10 16.72 -41.83 13.36
C CYS A 10 16.11 -40.96 12.25
N ARG A 11 15.81 -41.55 11.08
CA ARG A 11 15.19 -40.84 9.96
C ARG A 11 13.78 -40.34 10.30
N GLU A 12 12.98 -41.14 10.99
CA GLU A 12 11.65 -40.72 11.47
C GLU A 12 11.75 -39.55 12.44
N ARG A 13 12.67 -39.63 13.42
CA ARG A 13 12.90 -38.54 14.37
C ARG A 13 13.37 -37.25 13.70
N ILE A 14 14.22 -37.36 12.66
CA ILE A 14 14.64 -36.19 11.87
C ILE A 14 13.43 -35.53 11.22
N LYS A 15 12.55 -36.30 10.56
CA LYS A 15 11.33 -35.77 9.94
C LYS A 15 10.40 -35.07 10.95
N GLU A 16 10.24 -35.65 12.14
CA GLU A 16 9.45 -35.03 13.21
C GLU A 16 10.05 -33.69 13.68
N ILE A 17 11.37 -33.62 13.83
CA ILE A 17 12.07 -32.39 14.22
C ILE A 17 11.94 -31.34 13.13
N GLU A 18 12.13 -31.71 11.86
CA GLU A 18 11.96 -30.80 10.72
C GLU A 18 10.54 -30.24 10.65
N HIS A 19 9.53 -31.07 10.89
CA HIS A 19 8.14 -30.63 10.93
C HIS A 19 7.87 -29.63 12.06
N LYS A 20 8.38 -29.89 13.27
CA LYS A 20 8.27 -28.96 14.41
C LYS A 20 8.97 -27.63 14.14
N LEU A 21 10.18 -27.68 13.57
CA LEU A 21 10.93 -26.48 13.16
C LEU A 21 10.17 -25.66 12.12
N ALA A 22 9.48 -26.30 11.17
CA ALA A 22 8.66 -25.60 10.18
C ALA A 22 7.48 -24.86 10.82
N ILE A 23 6.84 -25.47 11.83
CA ILE A 23 5.77 -24.84 12.61
C ILE A 23 6.31 -23.62 13.37
N GLU A 24 7.41 -23.77 14.10
CA GLU A 24 8.02 -22.67 14.86
C GLU A 24 8.43 -21.50 13.96
N ARG A 25 9.02 -21.76 12.78
CA ARG A 25 9.34 -20.72 11.80
C ARG A 25 8.11 -19.97 11.31
N ARG A 26 6.99 -20.66 11.13
CA ARG A 26 5.72 -20.05 10.73
C ARG A 26 5.16 -19.15 11.83
N LEU A 27 5.15 -19.63 13.07
CA LEU A 27 4.74 -18.84 14.24
C LEU A 27 5.61 -17.58 14.40
N LEU A 28 6.92 -17.72 14.28
CA LEU A 28 7.83 -16.58 14.37
C LEU A 28 7.57 -15.55 13.26
N SER A 29 7.28 -16.00 12.05
CA SER A 29 6.92 -15.12 10.93
C SER A 29 5.60 -14.37 11.18
N GLN A 30 4.63 -15.02 11.82
CA GLN A 30 3.36 -14.38 12.22
C GLN A 30 3.59 -13.33 13.29
N LEU A 31 4.39 -13.65 14.32
CA LEU A 31 4.72 -12.70 15.39
C LEU A 31 5.44 -11.46 14.86
N PHE A 32 6.40 -11.60 13.94
CA PHE A 32 7.04 -10.45 13.30
C PHE A 32 6.09 -9.62 12.44
N ALA A 33 5.11 -10.25 11.77
CA ALA A 33 4.09 -9.52 11.02
C ALA A 33 3.17 -8.73 11.95
N GLU A 34 2.75 -9.32 13.07
CA GLU A 34 1.92 -8.68 14.09
C GLU A 34 2.66 -7.53 14.78
N GLU A 35 3.92 -7.70 15.17
CA GLU A 35 4.75 -6.62 15.73
C GLU A 35 4.90 -5.46 14.75
N ARG A 36 5.10 -5.75 13.46
CA ARG A 36 5.20 -4.73 12.42
C ARG A 36 3.87 -3.98 12.23
N GLU A 37 2.74 -4.68 12.26
CA GLU A 37 1.42 -4.06 12.19
C GLU A 37 1.12 -3.21 13.43
N GLN A 38 1.50 -3.68 14.62
CA GLN A 38 1.37 -2.91 15.86
C GLN A 38 2.27 -1.68 15.87
N ALA A 39 3.50 -1.77 15.33
CA ALA A 39 4.39 -0.63 15.18
C ALA A 39 3.79 0.43 14.23
N LEU A 40 3.20 0.01 13.11
CA LEU A 40 2.48 0.91 12.20
C LEU A 40 1.25 1.55 12.85
N LYS A 41 0.48 0.80 13.65
CA LYS A 41 -0.64 1.35 14.43
C LYS A 41 -0.16 2.37 15.46
N ARG A 42 0.92 2.07 16.20
CA ARG A 42 1.52 3.00 17.16
C ARG A 42 2.10 4.24 16.48
N GLU A 43 2.68 4.12 15.29
CA GLU A 43 3.15 5.26 14.49
C GLU A 43 1.98 6.14 14.03
N ALA A 44 0.87 5.52 13.61
CA ALA A 44 -0.36 6.24 13.25
C ALA A 44 -1.04 6.88 14.47
N GLU A 45 -1.00 6.24 15.64
CA GLU A 45 -1.58 6.73 16.90
C GLU A 45 -0.70 7.80 17.58
N ALA A 46 0.62 7.69 17.47
CA ALA A 46 1.58 8.69 17.95
C ALA A 46 1.65 9.92 17.05
N ASN A 47 1.10 9.83 15.84
CA ASN A 47 0.92 10.94 14.92
C ASN A 47 -0.55 11.08 14.51
N PRO A 48 -1.45 11.37 15.47
CA PRO A 48 -2.90 11.38 15.24
C PRO A 48 -3.31 12.50 14.28
N GLU A 49 -2.42 13.46 14.05
CA GLU A 49 -2.47 14.40 12.95
C GLU A 49 -1.04 14.52 12.39
N LYS A 50 -0.79 14.00 11.18
CA LYS A 50 -0.07 14.87 10.24
C LYS A 50 -1.00 16.07 10.06
N GLU A 51 -0.96 17.02 10.99
CA GLU A 51 -1.47 18.36 10.74
C GLU A 51 -0.70 18.81 9.52
N LEU A 52 -1.33 18.65 8.36
CA LEU A 52 -0.90 19.30 7.15
C LEU A 52 -0.65 20.74 7.60
N THR A 53 0.62 21.17 7.55
CA THR A 53 0.95 22.58 7.76
C THR A 53 -0.03 23.42 6.93
N HIS A 54 -0.36 24.65 7.34
CA HIS A 54 -1.35 25.46 6.61
C HIS A 54 -1.16 25.42 5.07
N TRP A 55 0.08 25.46 4.60
CA TRP A 55 0.46 25.32 3.20
C TRP A 55 0.19 23.95 2.56
N GLN A 56 0.29 22.87 3.32
CA GLN A 56 -0.09 21.54 2.86
C GLN A 56 -1.63 21.36 2.85
N LYS A 57 -2.38 21.99 3.76
CA LYS A 57 -3.86 22.02 3.71
C LYS A 57 -4.34 22.79 2.47
N VAL A 58 -3.78 23.97 2.24
CA VAL A 58 -4.05 24.78 1.04
C VAL A 58 -3.74 24.00 -0.24
N ARG A 59 -2.58 23.31 -0.32
CA ARG A 59 -2.28 22.44 -1.46
C ARG A 59 -3.25 21.25 -1.57
N HIS A 60 -3.62 20.60 -0.48
CA HIS A 60 -4.61 19.51 -0.52
C HIS A 60 -5.93 19.98 -1.16
N GLU A 61 -6.44 21.14 -0.74
CA GLU A 61 -7.68 21.72 -1.26
C GLU A 61 -7.57 22.12 -2.74
N GLU A 62 -6.45 22.71 -3.14
CA GLU A 62 -6.18 23.06 -4.54
C GLU A 62 -6.10 21.82 -5.44
N GLY A 63 -5.42 20.76 -4.98
CA GLY A 63 -5.25 19.51 -5.71
C GLY A 63 -6.59 18.81 -5.92
N MET A 64 -7.42 18.73 -4.87
CA MET A 64 -8.78 18.21 -4.97
C MET A 64 -9.65 19.03 -5.94
N ARG A 65 -9.53 20.36 -5.91
CA ARG A 65 -10.27 21.22 -6.84
C ARG A 65 -9.90 20.97 -8.29
N MET A 66 -8.60 20.84 -8.59
CA MET A 66 -8.12 20.55 -9.95
C MET A 66 -8.54 19.17 -10.44
N LEU A 67 -8.43 18.14 -9.59
CA LEU A 67 -8.88 16.79 -9.93
C LEU A 67 -10.37 16.77 -10.26
N ASN A 68 -11.20 17.44 -9.47
CA ASN A 68 -12.64 17.54 -9.72
C ASN A 68 -12.96 18.27 -11.03
N GLN A 69 -12.22 19.34 -11.34
CA GLN A 69 -12.35 20.03 -12.63
C GLN A 69 -11.97 19.13 -13.80
N LEU A 70 -10.88 18.36 -13.67
CA LEU A 70 -10.44 17.43 -14.69
C LEU A 70 -11.47 16.32 -14.92
N THR A 71 -12.00 15.72 -13.85
CA THR A 71 -13.08 14.73 -13.94
C THR A 71 -14.29 15.32 -14.65
N LYS A 72 -14.73 16.52 -14.28
CA LYS A 72 -15.88 17.16 -14.94
C LYS A 72 -15.65 17.40 -16.44
N ARG A 73 -14.52 18.04 -16.80
CA ARG A 73 -14.21 18.35 -18.22
C ARG A 73 -13.97 17.11 -19.06
N SER A 74 -13.31 16.10 -18.50
CA SER A 74 -13.07 14.86 -19.23
C SER A 74 -14.34 14.06 -19.48
N ILE A 75 -15.34 14.14 -18.59
CA ILE A 75 -16.67 13.60 -18.84
C ILE A 75 -17.38 14.39 -19.95
N GLU A 76 -17.36 15.73 -19.88
CA GLU A 76 -17.94 16.60 -20.90
C GLU A 76 -17.33 16.38 -22.30
N ASN A 77 -16.03 16.12 -22.36
CA ASN A 77 -15.29 15.87 -23.60
C ASN A 77 -15.22 14.38 -24.01
N GLY A 78 -15.83 13.47 -23.26
CA GLY A 78 -15.80 12.02 -23.54
C GLY A 78 -14.41 11.36 -23.43
N THR A 79 -13.46 11.98 -22.73
CA THR A 79 -12.07 11.52 -22.57
C THR A 79 -11.80 10.89 -21.20
N TYR A 80 -12.79 10.85 -20.31
CA TYR A 80 -12.66 10.36 -18.94
C TYR A 80 -12.09 8.94 -18.85
N GLU A 81 -12.60 8.00 -19.66
CA GLU A 81 -12.12 6.60 -19.64
C GLU A 81 -10.66 6.47 -20.08
N ALA A 82 -10.21 7.27 -21.05
CA ALA A 82 -8.83 7.28 -21.49
C ALA A 82 -7.89 7.79 -20.39
N ILE A 83 -8.28 8.87 -19.71
CA ILE A 83 -7.52 9.46 -18.60
C ILE A 83 -7.49 8.51 -17.39
N MET A 84 -8.60 7.86 -17.05
CA MET A 84 -8.65 6.89 -15.95
C MET A 84 -7.85 5.62 -16.25
N LYS A 85 -7.78 5.19 -17.51
CA LYS A 85 -6.96 4.04 -17.91
C LYS A 85 -5.46 4.35 -17.79
N GLU A 86 -5.06 5.58 -18.06
CA GLU A 86 -3.66 6.00 -18.02
C GLU A 86 -3.21 6.44 -16.61
N TRP A 87 -4.12 6.99 -15.81
CA TRP A 87 -3.76 7.70 -14.57
C TRP A 87 -4.69 7.43 -13.36
N GLY A 88 -5.60 6.46 -13.46
CA GLY A 88 -6.60 6.20 -12.42
C GLY A 88 -6.00 5.80 -11.08
N LYS A 89 -4.92 5.01 -11.08
CA LYS A 89 -4.27 4.54 -9.86
C LYS A 89 -3.62 5.69 -9.08
N GLU A 90 -2.92 6.56 -9.78
CA GLU A 90 -2.25 7.72 -9.19
C GLU A 90 -3.25 8.82 -8.77
N MET A 91 -4.39 8.97 -9.47
CA MET A 91 -5.50 9.80 -8.99
C MET A 91 -6.03 9.29 -7.64
N ASP A 92 -6.25 7.98 -7.52
CA ASP A 92 -6.77 7.36 -6.32
C ASP A 92 -5.75 7.43 -5.16
N GLU A 93 -4.47 7.22 -5.45
CA GLU A 93 -3.39 7.38 -4.48
C GLU A 93 -3.26 8.84 -4.02
N ALA A 94 -3.35 9.82 -4.92
CA ALA A 94 -3.35 11.24 -4.57
C ALA A 94 -4.55 11.60 -3.67
N ARG A 95 -5.75 11.10 -3.97
CA ARG A 95 -6.94 11.30 -3.14
C ARG A 95 -6.82 10.65 -1.76
N LYS A 96 -6.18 9.47 -1.67
CA LYS A 96 -6.11 8.67 -0.45
C LYS A 96 -4.98 9.10 0.49
N TYR A 97 -3.82 9.47 -0.06
CA TYR A 97 -2.61 9.76 0.72
C TYR A 97 -2.24 11.23 0.76
N GLY A 98 -2.93 12.07 -0.02
CA GLY A 98 -2.73 13.52 -0.03
C GLY A 98 -1.42 13.96 -0.70
N GLU A 99 -0.81 13.10 -1.50
CA GLU A 99 0.44 13.38 -2.23
C GLU A 99 0.13 14.06 -3.56
N TYR A 100 -0.32 15.32 -3.50
CA TYR A 100 -0.83 16.03 -4.69
C TYR A 100 0.23 16.67 -5.57
N LYS A 101 1.51 16.73 -5.19
CA LYS A 101 2.51 17.49 -5.97
C LYS A 101 2.61 16.96 -7.40
N ASP A 102 2.80 15.65 -7.56
CA ASP A 102 2.90 15.02 -8.88
C ASP A 102 1.52 14.89 -9.56
N ALA A 103 0.45 14.86 -8.77
CA ALA A 103 -0.92 14.77 -9.27
C ALA A 103 -1.45 16.10 -9.81
N MET A 104 -1.06 17.23 -9.22
CA MET A 104 -1.42 18.58 -9.68
C MET A 104 -0.80 18.91 -11.02
N ASP A 105 0.50 18.64 -11.19
CA ASP A 105 1.23 18.93 -12.45
C ASP A 105 0.61 18.13 -13.61
N LYS A 106 0.28 16.85 -13.36
CA LYS A 106 -0.42 16.00 -14.33
C LYS A 106 -1.86 16.44 -14.58
N ALA A 107 -2.60 16.84 -13.53
CA ALA A 107 -3.95 17.36 -13.69
C ALA A 107 -3.96 18.66 -14.50
N HIS A 108 -2.97 19.54 -14.30
CA HIS A 108 -2.78 20.76 -15.07
C HIS A 108 -2.53 20.45 -16.55
N PHE A 109 -1.59 19.54 -16.83
CA PHE A 109 -1.28 19.09 -18.19
C PHE A 109 -2.52 18.63 -18.95
N TRP A 110 -3.36 17.80 -18.33
CA TRP A 110 -4.60 17.33 -18.96
C TRP A 110 -5.65 18.42 -19.09
N LEU A 111 -5.81 19.29 -18.08
CA LEU A 111 -6.73 20.41 -18.13
C LEU A 111 -6.38 21.40 -19.27
N GLU A 112 -5.09 21.62 -19.54
CA GLU A 112 -4.65 22.42 -20.69
C GLU A 112 -4.99 21.77 -22.03
N ARG A 113 -4.90 20.45 -22.11
CA ARG A 113 -5.22 19.68 -23.31
C ARG A 113 -6.72 19.53 -23.57
N LEU A 114 -7.54 19.79 -22.56
CA LEU A 114 -9.00 19.74 -22.58
C LEU A 114 -9.66 21.13 -22.65
N LYS A 115 -8.87 22.22 -22.80
CA LYS A 115 -9.37 23.57 -23.13
C LYS A 115 -9.71 23.66 -24.61
#